data_AF-A0A6M0RZJ2-F1
#
_entry.id   AF-A0A6M0RZJ2-F1
#
_cell.length_a   1.000
_cell.length_b   1.000
_cell.length_c   1.000
_cell.angle_alpha   90.00
_cell.angle_beta   90.00
_cell.angle_gamma   90.00
#
_symmetry.space_group_name_H-M   'P 1'
#
loop_
_entity.id
_entity.type
_entity.pdbx_description
1 polymer ?
#
loop_
_entity_poly.entity_id
_entity_poly.type
_entity_poly.pdbx_seq_one_letter_code
_entity_poly.pdbx_strand_id
1 'polypeptide(L)'
;MKRVNLNELKDQGVSHNTAIRKKVMLQPGDIPHLTNFSQATFAPGQVAKAHAHSDMYEVFFVSAGSGTMAVNGMDQALLPGVCILVEPGDVHEVTNTGAEPLVLTYFGIT
;
A
#
# COMPACT_ATOMS: atom_id res chain seq x y z
N MET A 1 -5.92 24.55 -3.81
CA MET A 1 -6.22 23.51 -2.81
C MET A 1 -6.87 22.33 -3.52
N LYS A 2 -6.33 21.12 -3.40
CA LYS A 2 -6.93 19.90 -3.96
C LYS A 2 -7.74 19.20 -2.86
N ARG A 3 -9.01 18.88 -3.14
CA ARG A 3 -9.91 18.13 -2.25
C ARG A 3 -10.38 16.88 -2.98
N VAL A 4 -10.24 15.72 -2.34
CA VAL A 4 -10.59 14.42 -2.92
C VAL A 4 -11.41 13.62 -1.91
N ASN A 5 -12.41 12.89 -2.38
CA ASN A 5 -13.24 11.98 -1.59
C ASN A 5 -13.05 10.55 -2.10
N LEU A 6 -12.60 9.63 -1.24
CA LEU A 6 -12.37 8.22 -1.61
C LEU A 6 -13.59 7.54 -2.21
N ASN A 7 -14.80 7.95 -1.82
CA ASN A 7 -16.05 7.36 -2.32
C ASN A 7 -16.36 7.74 -3.78
N GLU A 8 -15.72 8.80 -4.30
CA GLU A 8 -15.93 9.31 -5.66
C GLU A 8 -14.81 8.87 -6.62
N LEU A 9 -13.74 8.27 -6.09
CA LEU A 9 -12.60 7.80 -6.88
C LEU A 9 -12.87 6.44 -7.52
N LYS A 10 -12.42 6.29 -8.78
CA LYS A 10 -12.44 5.02 -9.50
C LYS A 10 -11.32 4.10 -8.98
N ASP A 11 -11.65 2.81 -8.88
CA ASP A 11 -10.67 1.79 -8.61
C ASP A 11 -9.75 1.56 -9.81
N GLN A 12 -8.47 1.44 -9.51
CA GLN A 12 -7.39 1.14 -10.44
C GLN A 12 -6.72 -0.16 -10.02
N GLY A 13 -6.18 -0.95 -10.96
CA GLY A 13 -5.33 -2.08 -10.60
C GLY A 13 -3.96 -1.61 -10.12
N VAL A 14 -3.26 -2.41 -9.32
CA VAL A 14 -1.82 -2.23 -9.09
C VAL A 14 -1.01 -2.94 -10.17
N SER A 15 0.17 -2.40 -10.49
CA SER A 15 1.02 -2.82 -11.62
C SER A 15 1.42 -4.29 -11.58
N HIS A 16 1.61 -4.87 -10.39
CA HIS A 16 2.15 -6.22 -10.21
C HIS A 16 1.08 -7.27 -9.85
N ASN A 17 -0.17 -6.85 -9.64
CA ASN A 17 -1.32 -7.71 -9.42
C ASN A 17 -2.61 -6.92 -9.68
N THR A 18 -3.15 -7.02 -10.89
CA THR A 18 -4.32 -6.22 -11.29
C THR A 18 -5.61 -6.55 -10.52
N ALA A 19 -5.64 -7.66 -9.78
CA ALA A 19 -6.76 -8.03 -8.93
C ALA A 19 -6.76 -7.26 -7.59
N ILE A 20 -5.61 -6.75 -7.15
CA ILE A 20 -5.56 -5.78 -6.04
C ILE A 20 -6.02 -4.44 -6.59
N ARG A 21 -6.98 -3.84 -5.90
CA ARG A 21 -7.61 -2.58 -6.30
C ARG A 21 -7.04 -1.45 -5.46
N LYS A 22 -6.82 -0.28 -6.07
CA LYS A 22 -6.43 0.94 -5.36
C LYS A 22 -7.22 2.16 -5.83
N LYS A 23 -7.37 3.12 -4.94
CA LYS A 23 -7.87 4.47 -5.22
C LYS A 23 -6.77 5.46 -4.93
N VAL A 24 -6.41 6.27 -5.92
CA VAL A 24 -5.32 7.23 -5.83
C VAL A 24 -5.88 8.61 -5.47
N MET A 25 -5.55 9.09 -4.27
CA MET A 25 -5.98 10.40 -3.76
C MET A 25 -5.09 11.53 -4.28
N LEU A 26 -3.77 11.34 -4.24
CA LEU A 26 -2.79 12.24 -4.84
C LEU A 26 -1.92 11.47 -5.83
N GLN A 27 -1.70 12.07 -7.00
CA GLN A 27 -0.98 11.54 -8.14
C GLN A 27 0.47 12.01 -8.15
N PRO A 28 1.38 11.33 -8.88
CA PRO A 28 2.69 11.88 -9.18
C PRO A 28 2.56 13.29 -9.76
N GLY A 29 3.33 14.24 -9.22
CA GLY A 29 3.32 15.64 -9.65
C GLY A 29 2.34 16.56 -8.92
N ASP A 30 1.41 16.03 -8.09
CA ASP A 30 0.62 16.88 -7.20
C ASP A 30 1.49 17.53 -6.10
N ILE A 31 2.51 16.81 -5.64
CA ILE A 31 3.52 17.26 -4.67
C ILE A 31 4.88 16.79 -5.19
N PRO A 32 5.94 17.64 -5.17
CA PRO A 32 7.29 17.19 -5.49
C PRO A 32 7.68 15.96 -4.67
N HIS A 33 8.38 15.00 -5.28
CA HIS A 33 8.87 13.76 -4.65
C HIS A 33 7.81 12.73 -4.24
N LEU A 34 6.52 13.08 -4.19
CA LEU A 34 5.45 12.13 -3.90
C LEU A 34 5.17 11.25 -5.13
N THR A 35 5.30 9.93 -4.97
CA THR A 35 4.94 8.99 -6.04
C THR A 35 3.43 8.83 -6.15
N ASN A 36 2.74 8.71 -5.02
CA ASN A 36 1.29 8.73 -4.90
C ASN A 36 0.89 8.79 -3.42
N PHE A 37 -0.36 9.17 -3.14
CA PHE A 37 -1.03 8.86 -1.88
C PHE A 37 -2.31 8.11 -2.21
N SER A 38 -2.41 6.86 -1.78
CA SER A 38 -3.43 5.92 -2.25
C SER A 38 -3.99 5.07 -1.12
N GLN A 39 -5.15 4.46 -1.38
CA GLN A 39 -5.69 3.38 -0.57
C GLN A 39 -5.80 2.12 -1.43
N ALA A 40 -5.13 1.05 -1.02
CA ALA A 40 -5.20 -0.27 -1.64
C ALA A 40 -6.10 -1.22 -0.84
N THR A 41 -6.78 -2.11 -1.53
CA THR A 41 -7.65 -3.15 -0.96
C THR A 41 -7.26 -4.50 -1.53
N PHE A 42 -6.94 -5.42 -0.63
CA PHE A 42 -6.54 -6.79 -0.90
C PHE A 42 -7.69 -7.71 -0.47
N ALA A 43 -8.25 -8.47 -1.40
CA ALA A 43 -9.16 -9.57 -1.05
C ALA A 43 -8.40 -10.69 -0.29
N PRO A 44 -9.09 -11.56 0.46
CA PRO A 44 -8.46 -12.69 1.15
C PRO A 44 -7.53 -13.50 0.24
N GLY A 45 -6.32 -13.77 0.72
CA GLY A 45 -5.28 -14.52 -0.01
C GLY A 45 -4.57 -13.73 -1.13
N GLN A 46 -4.91 -12.47 -1.38
CA GLN A 46 -4.17 -11.66 -2.36
C GLN A 46 -2.80 -11.25 -1.83
N VAL A 47 -1.83 -11.25 -2.76
CA VAL A 47 -0.43 -10.94 -2.49
C VAL A 47 0.05 -9.82 -3.44
N ALA A 48 0.68 -8.80 -2.89
CA ALA A 48 1.58 -7.91 -3.62
C ALA A 48 3.00 -8.44 -3.43
N LYS A 49 3.51 -9.14 -4.44
CA LYS A 49 4.74 -9.94 -4.39
C LYS A 49 5.95 -9.12 -3.94
N ALA A 50 6.91 -9.81 -3.34
CA ALA A 50 8.19 -9.26 -2.92
C ALA A 50 8.87 -8.39 -4.00
N HIS A 51 9.21 -7.15 -3.65
CA HIS A 51 9.97 -6.22 -4.48
C HIS A 51 10.70 -5.19 -3.59
N ALA A 52 11.57 -4.39 -4.20
CA ALA A 52 12.27 -3.30 -3.53
C ALA A 52 12.43 -2.11 -4.49
N HIS A 53 12.57 -0.92 -3.90
CA HIS A 53 12.87 0.32 -4.61
C HIS A 53 14.19 0.87 -4.07
N SER A 54 15.12 1.25 -4.95
CA SER A 54 16.46 1.71 -4.54
C SER A 54 16.51 3.16 -4.04
N ASP A 55 15.44 3.91 -4.26
CA ASP A 55 15.40 5.37 -4.17
C ASP A 55 14.09 5.89 -3.56
N MET A 56 13.26 5.02 -2.97
CA MET A 56 11.95 5.40 -2.46
C MET A 56 11.73 4.88 -1.04
N TYR A 57 11.23 5.74 -0.17
CA TYR A 57 10.57 5.35 1.08
C TYR A 57 9.09 5.12 0.81
N GLU A 58 8.52 4.08 1.41
CA GLU A 58 7.06 3.89 1.44
C GLU A 58 6.55 3.79 2.86
N VAL A 59 5.41 4.43 3.11
CA VAL A 59 4.73 4.40 4.41
C VAL A 59 3.36 3.79 4.21
N PHE A 60 3.09 2.71 4.94
CA PHE A 60 1.83 1.99 4.92
C PHE A 60 1.12 2.11 6.26
N PHE A 61 -0.17 2.45 6.24
CA PHE A 61 -1.04 2.48 7.41
C PHE A 61 -2.23 1.53 7.22
N VAL A 62 -2.38 0.59 8.13
CA VAL A 62 -3.47 -0.40 8.07
C VAL A 62 -4.77 0.26 8.54
N SER A 63 -5.70 0.42 7.59
CA SER A 63 -6.99 1.07 7.82
C SER A 63 -8.08 0.08 8.26
N ALA A 64 -8.04 -1.15 7.76
CA ALA A 64 -8.98 -2.22 8.11
C ALA A 64 -8.44 -3.61 7.72
N GLY A 65 -9.03 -4.67 8.26
CA GLY A 65 -8.66 -6.06 7.97
C GLY A 65 -7.38 -6.50 8.67
N SER A 66 -6.83 -7.64 8.25
CA SER A 66 -5.59 -8.18 8.79
C SER A 66 -4.73 -8.85 7.70
N GLY A 67 -3.43 -8.92 7.94
CA GLY A 67 -2.49 -9.51 7.01
C GLY A 67 -1.08 -9.61 7.58
N THR A 68 -0.12 -9.83 6.69
CA THR A 68 1.30 -9.83 7.00
C THR A 68 2.05 -9.00 5.96
N MET A 69 3.03 -8.22 6.40
CA MET A 69 4.06 -7.64 5.53
C MET A 69 5.40 -8.26 5.90
N ALA A 70 6.02 -9.02 4.99
CA ALA A 70 7.39 -9.48 5.17
C ALA A 70 8.33 -8.36 4.74
N VAL A 71 9.21 -7.87 5.63
CA VAL A 71 10.23 -6.86 5.33
C VAL A 71 11.60 -7.47 5.60
N ASN A 72 12.46 -7.57 4.58
CA ASN A 72 13.75 -8.24 4.63
C ASN A 72 13.68 -9.66 5.23
N GLY A 73 12.61 -10.39 4.91
CA GLY A 73 12.34 -11.74 5.40
C GLY A 73 11.80 -11.84 6.83
N MET A 74 11.50 -10.70 7.49
CA MET A 74 10.87 -10.67 8.81
C MET A 74 9.39 -10.27 8.70
N ASP A 75 8.51 -11.15 9.16
CA ASP A 75 7.07 -10.93 9.12
C ASP A 75 6.63 -9.88 10.15
N GLN A 76 5.93 -8.85 9.67
CA GLN A 76 5.24 -7.83 10.45
C GLN A 76 3.74 -8.06 10.36
N ALA A 77 3.07 -8.18 11.51
CA ALA A 77 1.62 -8.32 11.54
C ALA A 77 0.94 -7.01 11.11
N LEU A 78 0.00 -7.10 10.17
CA LEU A 78 -0.83 -5.97 9.75
C LEU A 78 -2.17 -6.05 10.47
N LEU A 79 -2.41 -5.11 11.38
CA LEU A 79 -3.67 -4.91 12.11
C LEU A 79 -4.06 -3.43 12.07
N PRO A 80 -5.36 -3.08 12.15
CA PRO A 80 -5.78 -1.68 12.07
C PRO A 80 -5.04 -0.80 13.09
N GLY A 81 -4.49 0.32 12.61
CA GLY A 81 -3.65 1.22 13.43
C GLY A 81 -2.14 0.97 13.33
N VAL A 82 -1.70 -0.16 12.74
CA VAL A 82 -0.27 -0.40 12.47
C VAL A 82 0.21 0.49 11.34
N CYS A 83 1.38 1.09 11.53
CA CYS A 83 2.12 1.85 10.53
C CYS A 83 3.46 1.16 10.27
N ILE A 84 3.84 0.97 9.00
CA ILE A 84 5.14 0.42 8.60
C ILE A 84 5.82 1.41 7.66
N LEU A 85 7.07 1.73 7.96
CA LEU A 85 8.00 2.39 7.05
C LEU A 85 8.83 1.32 6.34
N VAL A 86 8.92 1.42 5.03
CA VAL A 86 9.81 0.64 4.17
C VAL A 86 10.87 1.61 3.64
N GLU A 87 12.15 1.29 3.85
CA GLU A 87 13.27 2.12 3.42
C GLU A 87 13.77 1.75 2.01
N PRO A 88 14.51 2.64 1.34
CA PRO A 88 15.19 2.29 0.09
C PRO A 88 16.06 1.04 0.23
N GLY A 89 15.83 0.06 -0.62
CA GLY A 89 16.51 -1.23 -0.63
C GLY A 89 15.81 -2.33 0.17
N ASP A 90 14.82 -1.99 1.01
CA ASP A 90 14.05 -3.01 1.75
C ASP A 90 13.19 -3.84 0.80
N VAL A 91 13.43 -5.15 0.81
CA VAL A 91 12.57 -6.10 0.10
C VAL A 91 11.32 -6.31 0.93
N HIS A 92 10.16 -6.01 0.35
CA HIS A 92 8.89 -6.09 1.05
C HIS A 92 7.80 -6.79 0.22
N GLU A 93 6.97 -7.59 0.90
CA GLU A 93 5.82 -8.31 0.36
C GLU A 93 4.61 -8.12 1.27
N VAL A 94 3.42 -7.86 0.70
CA VAL A 94 2.17 -7.77 1.47
C VAL A 94 1.26 -8.91 1.09
N THR A 95 0.77 -9.63 2.11
CA THR A 95 -0.22 -10.70 1.96
C THR A 95 -1.42 -10.43 2.85
N ASN A 96 -2.62 -10.47 2.28
CA ASN A 96 -3.84 -10.60 3.09
C ASN A 96 -3.99 -12.05 3.56
N THR A 97 -3.59 -12.32 4.80
CA THR A 97 -3.73 -13.62 5.48
C THR A 97 -5.05 -13.76 6.24
N GLY A 98 -5.88 -12.73 6.28
CA GLY A 98 -7.19 -12.71 6.93
C GLY A 98 -8.33 -13.23 6.04
N ALA A 99 -9.53 -13.28 6.64
CA ALA A 99 -10.77 -13.66 5.96
C ALA A 99 -11.55 -12.46 5.37
N GLU A 100 -11.18 -11.24 5.75
CA GLU A 100 -11.81 -9.99 5.31
C GLU A 100 -10.85 -9.17 4.44
N PRO A 101 -11.34 -8.18 3.66
CA PRO A 101 -10.48 -7.29 2.90
C PRO A 101 -9.48 -6.53 3.80
N LEU A 102 -8.20 -6.63 3.47
CA LEU A 102 -7.14 -5.82 4.06
C LEU A 102 -7.07 -4.48 3.31
N VAL A 103 -7.16 -3.37 4.04
CA VAL A 103 -7.15 -2.01 3.49
C VAL A 103 -5.93 -1.27 3.99
N LEU A 104 -5.07 -0.85 3.06
CA LEU A 104 -3.84 -0.11 3.35
C LEU A 104 -3.91 1.28 2.73
N THR A 105 -3.73 2.30 3.54
CA THR A 105 -3.52 3.67 3.07
C THR A 105 -2.01 3.91 3.04
N TYR A 106 -1.47 4.31 1.90
CA TYR A 106 -0.02 4.37 1.71
C TYR A 106 0.42 5.50 0.79
N PHE A 107 1.66 5.92 0.96
CA PHE A 107 2.34 6.83 0.04
C PHE A 107 3.81 6.45 -0.11
N GLY A 108 4.42 6.90 -1.20
CA GLY A 108 5.86 6.80 -1.43
C GLY A 108 6.50 8.16 -1.68
N ILE A 109 7.73 8.34 -1.22
CA ILE A 109 8.54 9.55 -1.42
C ILE A 109 9.91 9.15 -1.96
N THR A 110 10.34 9.80 -3.06
CA THR A 110 11.66 9.64 -3.70
C THR A 110 12.58 10.83 -3.46
#